data_AF-A0A973MTZ1-F1
#
_entry.id   AF-A0A973MTZ1-F1
#
_cell.length_a   1.000
_cell.length_b   1.000
_cell.length_c   1.000
_cell.angle_alpha   90.00
_cell.angle_beta   90.00
_cell.angle_gamma   90.00
#
_symmetry.space_group_name_H-M   'P 1'
#
loop_
_entity.id
_entity.type
_entity.pdbx_description
1 polymer ?
#
loop_
_entity_poly.entity_id
_entity_poly.type
_entity_poly.pdbx_seq_one_letter_code
_entity_poly.pdbx_strand_id
1 'polypeptide(L)'
;MPLPDQNRSHRRLPATRRVLAAAVVLAAAGAAVPLVAMAARTPNTHTPATAASAAAGSGHYFGTAVSSGRLGDSTYSTILDREFNMITPENEMKWDTTEP
;
A
#
# COMPACT_ATOMS: atom_id res chain seq x y z
N MET A 1 -37.72 71.53 -32.07
CA MET A 1 -38.17 70.19 -31.66
C MET A 1 -37.15 69.17 -32.14
N PRO A 2 -36.15 68.77 -31.33
CA PRO A 2 -35.20 67.73 -31.72
C PRO A 2 -35.69 66.37 -31.24
N LEU A 3 -35.77 65.40 -32.16
CA LEU A 3 -35.92 63.98 -31.83
C LEU A 3 -34.56 63.45 -31.37
N PRO A 4 -34.46 62.77 -30.20
CA PRO A 4 -33.28 62.01 -29.88
C PRO A 4 -33.34 60.63 -30.53
N ASP A 5 -32.18 60.34 -31.08
CA ASP A 5 -31.74 59.23 -31.87
C ASP A 5 -31.43 57.97 -31.02
N GLN A 6 -31.44 56.82 -31.71
CA GLN A 6 -30.53 55.67 -31.53
C GLN A 6 -30.70 54.69 -30.35
N ASN A 7 -31.29 53.54 -30.71
CA ASN A 7 -30.69 52.20 -30.60
C ASN A 7 -29.54 52.01 -29.58
N ARG A 8 -29.83 51.34 -28.46
CA ARG A 8 -28.82 50.60 -27.69
C ARG A 8 -29.29 49.19 -27.41
N SER A 9 -28.83 48.30 -28.28
CA SER A 9 -28.88 46.85 -28.12
C SER A 9 -28.09 46.46 -26.86
N HIS A 10 -28.80 46.18 -25.77
CA HIS A 10 -28.16 45.64 -24.56
C HIS A 10 -27.73 44.20 -24.83
N ARG A 11 -26.45 44.01 -25.20
CA ARG A 11 -25.76 42.72 -25.22
C ARG A 11 -25.88 42.08 -23.83
N ARG A 12 -26.80 41.15 -23.67
CA ARG A 12 -26.94 40.31 -22.47
C ARG A 12 -25.82 39.27 -22.45
N LEU A 13 -24.64 39.62 -21.92
CA LEU A 13 -23.53 38.68 -21.72
C LEU A 13 -22.79 38.77 -20.35
N PRO A 14 -23.45 38.96 -19.19
CA PRO A 14 -22.73 38.84 -17.91
C PRO A 14 -22.94 37.51 -17.16
N ALA A 15 -23.97 36.71 -17.50
CA ALA A 15 -24.34 35.55 -16.68
C ALA A 15 -23.46 34.32 -16.92
N THR A 16 -23.09 34.04 -18.17
CA THR A 16 -22.40 32.79 -18.55
C THR A 16 -20.96 32.71 -18.03
N ARG A 17 -20.25 33.84 -17.95
CA ARG A 17 -18.88 33.90 -17.42
C ARG A 17 -18.81 33.63 -15.91
N ARG A 18 -19.83 34.03 -15.15
CA ARG A 18 -19.89 33.82 -13.70
C ARG A 18 -20.16 32.37 -13.33
N VAL A 19 -21.01 31.69 -14.11
CA VAL A 19 -21.31 30.26 -13.93
C VAL A 19 -20.08 29.39 -14.26
N LEU A 20 -19.35 29.72 -15.33
CA LEU A 20 -18.11 29.03 -15.68
C LEU A 20 -17.01 29.23 -14.62
N ALA A 21 -16.85 30.44 -14.09
CA ALA A 21 -15.87 30.70 -13.03
C ALA A 21 -16.20 29.94 -11.73
N ALA A 22 -17.48 29.87 -11.34
CA ALA A 22 -17.91 29.12 -10.16
C ALA A 22 -17.72 27.59 -10.32
N ALA A 23 -17.95 27.05 -11.52
CA ALA A 23 -17.74 25.64 -11.83
C ALA A 23 -16.25 25.23 -11.77
N VAL A 24 -15.35 26.11 -12.21
CA VAL A 24 -13.88 25.87 -12.16
C VAL A 24 -13.36 25.87 -10.72
N VAL A 25 -13.87 26.77 -9.86
CA VAL A 25 -13.48 26.82 -8.43
C VAL A 25 -13.97 25.58 -7.67
N LEU A 26 -15.19 25.11 -7.96
CA LEU A 26 -15.74 23.91 -7.33
C LEU A 26 -15.01 22.62 -7.78
N ALA A 27 -14.62 22.54 -9.06
CA ALA A 27 -13.82 21.43 -9.58
C ALA A 27 -12.40 21.40 -9.02
N ALA A 28 -11.76 22.57 -8.83
CA ALA A 28 -10.44 22.66 -8.20
C ALA A 28 -10.46 22.29 -6.71
N ALA A 29 -11.53 22.61 -5.98
CA ALA A 29 -11.71 22.22 -4.59
C ALA A 29 -12.04 20.72 -4.42
N GLY A 30 -12.80 20.13 -5.36
CA GLY A 30 -13.17 18.71 -5.31
C GLY A 30 -12.02 17.74 -5.61
N ALA A 31 -11.02 18.15 -6.39
CA ALA A 31 -9.86 17.32 -6.74
C ALA A 31 -8.69 17.40 -5.74
N ALA A 32 -8.60 18.47 -4.95
CA ALA A 32 -7.52 18.66 -3.97
C ALA A 32 -7.66 17.73 -2.75
N VAL A 33 -8.89 17.48 -2.29
CA VAL A 33 -9.18 16.64 -1.11
C VAL A 33 -8.74 15.17 -1.29
N PRO A 34 -9.08 14.47 -2.39
CA PRO A 34 -8.63 13.09 -2.58
C PRO A 34 -7.12 13.00 -2.80
N LEU A 35 -6.48 13.98 -3.45
CA LEU A 35 -5.03 13.95 -3.69
C LEU A 35 -4.22 14.12 -2.39
N VAL A 36 -4.65 15.03 -1.51
CA VAL A 36 -4.04 15.19 -0.17
C VAL A 36 -4.31 13.96 0.70
N ALA A 37 -5.48 13.34 0.61
CA ALA A 37 -5.79 12.11 1.32
C ALA A 37 -4.96 10.89 0.84
N MET A 38 -4.64 10.82 -0.46
CA MET A 38 -3.73 9.79 -0.99
C MET A 38 -2.28 10.06 -0.59
N ALA A 39 -1.83 11.31 -0.59
CA ALA A 39 -0.50 11.69 -0.12
C ALA A 39 -0.32 11.47 1.40
N ALA A 40 -1.40 11.55 2.18
CA ALA A 40 -1.42 11.25 3.60
C ALA A 40 -1.43 9.74 3.91
N ARG A 41 -1.68 8.86 2.91
CA ARG A 41 -1.47 7.42 3.06
C ARG A 41 0.02 7.14 3.00
N THR A 42 0.69 7.34 4.13
CA THR A 42 1.98 6.69 4.33
C THR A 42 1.71 5.18 4.33
N PRO A 43 2.43 4.37 3.52
CA PRO A 43 2.37 2.94 3.71
C PRO A 43 2.81 2.70 5.16
N ASN A 44 1.97 2.02 5.94
CA ASN A 44 2.37 1.53 7.25
C ASN A 44 3.42 0.44 7.03
N THR A 45 4.66 0.84 6.78
CA THR A 45 5.80 -0.06 6.64
C THR A 45 6.17 -0.51 8.04
N HIS A 46 5.52 -1.58 8.50
CA HIS A 46 5.98 -2.26 9.70
C HIS A 46 7.33 -2.90 9.37
N THR A 47 8.37 -2.59 10.16
CA THR A 47 9.64 -3.30 10.04
C THR A 47 9.40 -4.74 10.50
N PRO A 48 9.66 -5.74 9.66
CA PRO A 48 9.46 -7.14 10.04
C PRO A 48 10.29 -7.47 11.28
N ALA A 49 9.66 -8.08 12.29
CA ALA A 49 10.33 -8.43 13.54
C ALA A 49 11.09 -9.77 13.45
N THR A 50 10.76 -10.60 12.47
CA THR A 50 11.37 -11.92 12.23
C THR A 50 11.61 -12.16 10.74
N ALA A 51 12.56 -13.03 10.40
CA ALA A 51 12.87 -13.36 9.02
C ALA A 51 11.66 -13.97 8.27
N ALA A 52 10.90 -14.84 8.93
CA ALA A 52 9.63 -15.37 8.41
C ALA A 52 8.62 -14.26 8.09
N SER A 53 8.47 -13.26 8.97
CA SER A 53 7.54 -12.13 8.73
C SER A 53 7.97 -11.25 7.54
N ALA A 54 9.29 -11.12 7.32
CA ALA A 54 9.83 -10.38 6.19
C ALA A 54 9.51 -11.09 4.86
N ALA A 55 9.73 -12.41 4.80
CA ALA A 55 9.41 -13.21 3.62
C ALA A 55 7.90 -13.26 3.35
N ALA A 56 7.09 -13.45 4.40
CA ALA A 56 5.63 -13.55 4.31
C ALA A 56 5.00 -12.27 3.76
N GLY A 57 5.57 -11.09 4.05
CA GLY A 57 5.11 -9.81 3.49
C GLY A 57 5.14 -9.75 1.95
N SER A 58 5.88 -10.65 1.31
CA SER A 58 5.96 -10.82 -0.16
C SER A 58 5.36 -12.13 -0.67
N GLY A 59 4.68 -12.90 0.19
CA GLY A 59 4.12 -14.20 -0.15
C GLY A 59 5.16 -15.34 -0.23
N HIS A 60 6.35 -15.14 0.32
CA HIS A 60 7.42 -16.13 0.36
C HIS A 60 7.61 -16.72 1.76
N TYR A 61 8.33 -17.84 1.84
CA TYR A 61 8.75 -18.45 3.10
C TYR A 61 10.24 -18.21 3.36
N PHE A 62 10.61 -18.28 4.64
CA PHE A 62 11.99 -18.29 5.08
C PHE A 62 12.22 -19.60 5.86
N GLY A 63 13.04 -20.49 5.28
CA GLY A 63 13.20 -21.84 5.80
C GLY A 63 14.62 -22.18 6.25
N THR A 64 14.73 -23.25 7.02
CA THR A 64 16.01 -23.78 7.51
C THR A 64 16.04 -25.32 7.50
N ALA A 65 17.24 -25.87 7.44
CA ALA A 65 17.47 -27.27 7.76
C ALA A 65 17.36 -27.50 9.27
N VAL A 66 16.66 -28.57 9.67
CA VAL A 66 16.43 -28.91 11.09
C VAL A 66 16.94 -30.30 11.37
N SER A 67 17.77 -30.42 12.41
CA SER A 67 18.19 -31.71 12.95
C SER A 67 17.35 -32.06 14.19
N SER A 68 16.79 -33.26 14.18
CA SER A 68 16.00 -33.81 15.29
C SER A 68 16.79 -33.86 16.61
N GLY A 69 18.09 -34.17 16.54
CA GLY A 69 18.99 -34.24 17.70
C GLY A 69 19.23 -32.91 18.41
N ARG A 70 18.90 -31.78 17.76
CA ARG A 70 19.06 -30.43 18.34
C ARG A 70 17.77 -29.85 18.90
N LEU A 71 16.63 -30.52 18.73
CA LEU A 71 15.34 -30.02 19.19
C LEU A 71 15.21 -29.94 20.72
N GLY A 72 16.06 -30.66 21.46
CA GLY A 72 16.15 -30.54 22.93
C GLY A 72 16.92 -29.30 23.41
N ASP A 73 17.65 -28.61 22.54
CA ASP A 73 18.33 -27.36 22.87
C ASP A 73 17.32 -26.21 22.83
N SER A 74 17.09 -25.60 24.00
CA SER A 74 16.12 -24.51 24.16
C SER A 74 16.48 -23.26 23.35
N THR A 75 17.77 -22.99 23.16
CA THR A 75 18.22 -21.86 22.34
C THR A 75 17.93 -22.13 20.87
N TYR A 76 18.24 -23.34 20.41
CA TYR A 76 17.98 -23.77 19.04
C TYR A 76 16.50 -23.73 18.70
N SER A 77 15.67 -24.39 19.51
CA SER A 77 14.21 -24.46 19.30
C SER A 77 13.53 -23.08 19.38
N THR A 78 13.95 -22.21 20.30
CA THR A 78 13.40 -20.85 20.42
C THR A 78 13.69 -20.01 19.17
N ILE A 79 14.89 -20.11 18.61
CA ILE A 79 15.23 -19.39 17.37
C ILE A 79 14.49 -20.00 16.18
N LEU A 80 14.43 -21.34 16.11
CA LEU A 80 13.75 -22.06 15.05
C LEU A 80 12.28 -21.64 14.95
N ASP A 81 11.55 -21.63 16.07
CA ASP A 81 10.13 -21.25 16.15
C ASP A 81 9.90 -19.77 15.83
N ARG A 82 10.82 -18.89 16.23
CA ARG A 82 10.68 -17.44 16.04
C ARG A 82 10.95 -17.01 14.59
N GLU A 83 12.00 -17.54 13.97
CA GLU A 83 12.55 -16.95 12.73
C GLU A 83 12.09 -17.64 11.45
N PHE A 84 11.64 -18.90 11.50
CA PHE A 84 11.42 -19.72 10.31
C PHE A 84 9.99 -20.24 10.22
N ASN A 85 9.46 -20.33 9.00
CA ASN A 85 8.12 -20.85 8.73
C ASN A 85 8.11 -22.03 7.74
N MET A 86 9.29 -22.51 7.32
CA MET A 86 9.45 -23.70 6.50
C MET A 86 10.65 -24.52 7.00
N ILE A 87 10.47 -25.83 7.12
CA ILE A 87 11.49 -26.73 7.66
C ILE A 87 11.82 -27.81 6.63
N THR A 88 13.11 -28.08 6.46
CA THR A 88 13.61 -29.26 5.76
C THR A 88 14.38 -30.13 6.75
N PRO A 89 14.07 -31.42 6.92
CA PRO A 89 14.87 -32.30 7.76
C PRO A 89 16.29 -32.40 7.23
N GLU A 90 17.29 -32.18 8.09
CA GLU A 90 18.69 -32.08 7.68
C GLU A 90 19.23 -33.42 7.18
N ASN A 91 18.94 -34.49 7.93
CA ASN A 91 19.37 -35.84 7.60
C ASN A 91 18.24 -36.86 7.72
N GLU A 92 17.19 -36.56 8.48
CA GLU A 92 16.17 -37.53 8.91
C GLU A 92 15.31 -38.09 7.76
N MET A 93 15.33 -37.45 6.59
CA MET A 93 14.65 -37.92 5.38
C MET A 93 15.61 -38.35 4.27
N LYS A 94 16.91 -38.48 4.56
CA LYS A 94 17.87 -39.07 3.61
C LYS A 94 17.69 -40.59 3.58
N TRP A 95 18.07 -41.19 2.45
CA TRP A 95 17.89 -42.61 2.18
C TRP A 95 18.46 -43.49 3.29
N ASP A 96 19.69 -43.22 3.72
CA ASP A 96 20.38 -43.95 4.79
C ASP A 96 19.63 -43.95 6.13
N THR A 97 18.76 -42.95 6.35
CA THR A 97 17.94 -42.85 7.55
C THR A 97 16.56 -43.49 7.38
N THR A 98 15.93 -43.37 6.21
CA THR A 98 14.58 -43.90 5.97
C THR A 98 14.56 -45.36 5.52
N GLU A 99 15.66 -45.83 4.91
CA GLU A 99 15.85 -47.18 4.39
C GLU A 99 17.29 -47.65 4.73
N PRO A 100 17.49 -48.17 5.97
CA PRO A 100 18.81 -48.55 6.48
C PRO A 100 19.35 -49.87 5.93
#